data_AF-A0ABD2A6K1-F1
#
_entry.id   AF-A0ABD2A6K1-F1
#
_cell.length_a   1.000
_cell.length_b   1.000
_cell.length_c   1.000
_cell.angle_alpha   90.00
_cell.angle_beta   90.00
_cell.angle_gamma   90.00
#
_symmetry.space_group_name_H-M   'P 1'
#
loop_
_entity.id
_entity.type
_entity.pdbx_description
1 polymer ?
#
loop_
_entity_poly.entity_id
_entity_poly.type
_entity_poly.pdbx_seq_one_letter_code
_entity_poly.pdbx_strand_id
1 'polypeptide(L)'
;MWKSIYRRHLPNQISLLKKIRAKQASRISNRTVTLSKVFFSTIMANDQDIAKYFEFAKNLTLEAGELIKNANNIEKVIESEWIEKGPVTNFDCQIEALLINALSKEFPDHKFIAEETTGLSMLPELTDSPTWLIDPIDGTVNFLHSFSQYCISVGLAICKEMVLGIIYNPITSELYTAKKGQGAFLNEKPIRVSKSTELKKSLLMFEVGILRICKKRDIILARFLALIDSCQSIRNVGSATLSMAYVAKGIIDCFHMDGLQPWDVAAGIIIVAEAGGTLIDSKGGPFNLMKPNLIVASTTQLAHEVTKLIVDTDLKTQRKRLQRT
;
A
#
# COMPACT_ATOMS: atom_id res chain seq x y z
N MET A 1 -47.24 57.58 22.56
CA MET A 1 -47.04 57.04 21.20
C MET A 1 -45.84 56.08 21.27
N TRP A 2 -46.12 54.77 21.10
CA TRP A 2 -45.21 53.64 20.83
C TRP A 2 -44.14 53.23 21.86
N LYS A 3 -44.52 52.46 22.90
CA LYS A 3 -43.70 51.35 23.48
C LYS A 3 -44.59 50.34 24.26
N SER A 4 -45.59 49.73 23.60
CA SER A 4 -46.55 48.83 24.29
C SER A 4 -47.03 47.61 23.49
N ILE A 5 -46.35 47.18 22.42
CA ILE A 5 -46.72 45.95 21.70
C ILE A 5 -45.44 45.26 21.24
N TYR A 6 -44.79 44.46 22.10
CA TYR A 6 -43.83 43.38 21.71
C TYR A 6 -43.22 42.67 22.93
N ARG A 7 -44.00 42.41 23.99
CA ARG A 7 -43.60 41.52 25.10
C ARG A 7 -44.80 40.70 25.56
N ARG A 8 -45.14 39.67 24.79
CA ARG A 8 -45.98 38.51 25.14
C ARG A 8 -46.16 37.68 23.87
N HIS A 9 -45.19 36.80 23.55
CA HIS A 9 -45.31 35.60 22.69
C HIS A 9 -43.94 35.10 22.19
N LEU A 10 -43.02 34.79 23.11
CA LEU A 10 -41.76 34.11 22.75
C LEU A 10 -41.32 32.91 23.60
N PRO A 11 -42.00 32.46 24.68
CA PRO A 11 -41.59 31.21 25.35
C PRO A 11 -42.08 29.90 24.69
N ASN A 12 -43.16 29.91 23.89
CA ASN A 12 -43.82 28.66 23.47
C ASN A 12 -43.44 28.11 22.08
N GLN A 13 -42.75 28.85 21.22
CA GLN A 13 -42.32 28.32 19.90
C GLN A 13 -40.96 27.62 19.94
N ILE A 14 -40.07 27.99 20.87
CA ILE A 14 -38.74 27.37 20.99
C ILE A 14 -38.82 25.93 21.55
N SER A 15 -39.80 25.67 22.43
CA SER A 15 -40.07 24.33 22.98
C SER A 15 -40.63 23.37 21.93
N LEU A 16 -41.51 23.85 21.05
CA LEU A 16 -42.11 23.06 19.98
C LEU A 16 -41.09 22.72 18.89
N LEU A 17 -40.22 23.67 18.51
CA LEU A 17 -39.14 23.46 17.54
C LEU A 17 -38.05 22.49 18.06
N LYS A 18 -37.75 22.49 19.37
CA LYS A 18 -36.83 21.50 19.98
C LYS A 18 -37.42 20.09 19.99
N LYS A 19 -38.73 19.93 20.24
CA LYS A 19 -39.41 18.63 20.19
C LYS A 19 -39.54 18.07 18.77
N ILE A 20 -39.78 18.93 17.77
CA ILE A 20 -39.84 18.53 16.35
C ILE A 20 -38.45 18.09 15.85
N ARG A 21 -37.37 18.81 16.20
CA ARG A 21 -35.99 18.42 15.87
C ARG A 21 -35.58 17.10 16.53
N ALA A 22 -35.96 16.85 17.79
CA ALA A 22 -35.65 15.59 18.46
C ALA A 22 -36.41 14.38 17.85
N LYS A 23 -37.68 14.56 17.45
CA LYS A 23 -38.48 13.50 16.79
C LYS A 23 -38.07 13.24 15.33
N GLN A 24 -37.56 14.25 14.62
CA GLN A 24 -36.96 14.07 13.29
C GLN A 24 -35.58 13.42 13.38
N ALA A 25 -34.73 13.80 14.34
CA ALA A 25 -33.42 13.18 14.55
C ALA A 25 -33.51 11.69 14.91
N SER A 26 -34.48 11.27 15.72
CA SER A 26 -34.68 9.85 16.09
C SER A 26 -35.33 9.01 14.99
N ARG A 27 -36.10 9.62 14.07
CA ARG A 27 -36.66 8.93 12.89
C ARG A 27 -35.66 8.83 11.74
N ILE A 28 -34.72 9.77 11.65
CA ILE A 28 -33.63 9.73 10.68
C ILE A 28 -32.56 8.71 11.14
N SER A 29 -32.19 8.66 12.43
CA SER A 29 -31.13 7.74 12.88
C SER A 29 -31.44 6.26 12.65
N ASN A 30 -32.70 5.81 12.78
CA ASN A 30 -33.05 4.39 12.59
C ASN A 30 -33.27 3.98 11.13
N ARG A 31 -33.61 4.92 10.22
CA ARG A 31 -33.68 4.64 8.78
C ARG A 31 -32.32 4.72 8.09
N THR A 32 -31.45 5.64 8.51
CA THR A 32 -30.10 5.78 7.93
C THR A 32 -29.20 4.60 8.30
N VAL A 33 -29.33 4.04 9.51
CA VAL A 33 -28.53 2.87 9.95
C VAL A 33 -28.95 1.56 9.28
N THR A 34 -30.21 1.45 8.84
CA THR A 34 -30.70 0.24 8.15
C THR A 34 -30.41 0.30 6.64
N LEU A 35 -30.56 1.48 6.02
CA LEU A 35 -30.15 1.71 4.63
C LEU A 35 -28.64 1.57 4.46
N SER A 36 -27.81 2.04 5.41
CA SER A 36 -26.37 1.86 5.34
C SER A 36 -25.97 0.39 5.47
N LYS A 37 -26.56 -0.40 6.37
CA LYS A 37 -26.23 -1.84 6.45
C LYS A 37 -26.62 -2.64 5.21
N VAL A 38 -27.76 -2.32 4.57
CA VAL A 38 -28.22 -2.98 3.34
C VAL A 38 -27.45 -2.49 2.11
N PHE A 39 -26.98 -1.24 2.08
CA PHE A 39 -26.05 -0.76 1.04
C PHE A 39 -24.64 -1.32 1.25
N PHE A 40 -24.14 -1.40 2.48
CA PHE A 40 -22.82 -1.96 2.80
C PHE A 40 -22.72 -3.45 2.45
N SER A 41 -23.79 -4.23 2.60
CA SER A 41 -23.81 -5.63 2.15
C SER A 41 -23.87 -5.78 0.63
N THR A 42 -24.25 -4.73 -0.10
CA THR A 42 -24.39 -4.75 -1.57
C THR A 42 -23.09 -4.32 -2.29
N ILE A 43 -22.17 -3.64 -1.60
CA ILE A 43 -20.89 -3.15 -2.19
C ILE A 43 -19.70 -4.02 -1.77
N MET A 44 -19.82 -4.82 -0.71
CA MET A 44 -18.85 -5.87 -0.43
C MET A 44 -19.04 -6.99 -1.46
N ALA A 45 -18.07 -7.16 -2.36
CA ALA A 45 -18.00 -8.34 -3.21
C ALA A 45 -18.14 -9.58 -2.32
N ASN A 46 -19.02 -10.51 -2.70
CA ASN A 46 -19.19 -11.72 -1.91
C ASN A 46 -17.89 -12.56 -1.99
N ASP A 47 -17.68 -13.49 -1.06
CA ASP A 47 -16.46 -14.31 -1.03
C ASP A 47 -16.24 -15.11 -2.33
N GLN A 48 -17.32 -15.41 -3.06
CA GLN A 48 -17.28 -16.11 -4.34
C GLN A 48 -16.74 -15.23 -5.47
N ASP A 49 -17.04 -13.93 -5.47
CA ASP A 49 -16.50 -12.94 -6.41
C ASP A 49 -15.01 -12.73 -6.16
N ILE A 50 -14.59 -12.59 -4.90
CA ILE A 50 -13.16 -12.45 -4.54
C ILE A 50 -12.36 -13.69 -4.98
N ALA A 51 -12.91 -14.90 -4.81
CA ALA A 51 -12.28 -16.11 -5.29
C ALA A 51 -12.13 -16.13 -6.83
N LYS A 52 -13.16 -15.69 -7.57
CA LYS A 52 -13.10 -15.56 -9.03
C LYS A 52 -12.01 -14.57 -9.45
N TYR A 53 -11.99 -13.37 -8.85
CA TYR A 53 -11.01 -12.33 -9.15
C TYR A 53 -9.59 -12.81 -8.87
N PHE A 54 -9.39 -13.51 -7.75
CA PHE A 54 -8.11 -14.06 -7.35
C PHE A 54 -7.59 -15.10 -8.35
N GLU A 55 -8.37 -16.12 -8.71
CA GLU A 55 -7.88 -17.16 -9.60
C GLU A 55 -7.58 -16.61 -11.00
N PHE A 56 -8.41 -15.69 -11.50
CA PHE A 56 -8.14 -15.03 -12.78
C PHE A 56 -6.84 -14.23 -12.74
N ALA A 57 -6.68 -13.35 -11.74
CA ALA A 57 -5.49 -12.53 -11.60
C ALA A 57 -4.21 -13.35 -11.34
N LYS A 58 -4.31 -14.45 -10.57
CA LYS A 58 -3.19 -15.36 -10.30
C LYS A 58 -2.67 -16.01 -11.58
N ASN A 59 -3.57 -16.58 -12.37
CA ASN A 59 -3.19 -17.23 -13.63
C ASN A 59 -2.59 -16.24 -14.61
N LEU A 60 -3.16 -15.04 -14.70
CA LEU A 60 -2.66 -13.97 -15.54
C LEU A 60 -1.28 -13.45 -15.08
N THR A 61 -1.05 -13.35 -13.77
CA THR A 61 0.26 -12.97 -13.21
C THR A 61 1.33 -14.02 -13.50
N LEU A 62 0.96 -15.31 -13.46
CA LEU A 62 1.86 -16.41 -13.83
C LEU A 62 2.23 -16.35 -15.32
N GLU A 63 1.26 -16.09 -16.19
CA GLU A 63 1.47 -15.88 -17.63
C GLU A 63 2.41 -14.70 -17.90
N ALA A 64 2.17 -13.56 -17.25
CA ALA A 64 3.04 -12.39 -17.33
C ALA A 64 4.47 -12.69 -16.88
N GLY A 65 4.66 -13.53 -15.86
CA GLY A 65 5.99 -13.93 -15.41
C GLY A 65 6.77 -14.77 -16.42
N GLU A 66 6.12 -15.44 -17.37
CA GLU A 66 6.81 -16.11 -18.47
C GLU A 66 7.46 -15.09 -19.43
N LEU A 67 6.87 -13.91 -19.62
CA LEU A 67 7.50 -12.83 -20.39
C LEU A 67 8.81 -12.38 -19.73
N ILE A 68 8.82 -12.24 -18.40
CA ILE A 68 10.03 -11.90 -17.63
C ILE A 68 11.10 -12.98 -17.77
N LYS A 69 10.73 -14.28 -17.68
CA LYS A 69 11.71 -15.38 -17.83
C LYS A 69 12.36 -15.37 -19.20
N ASN A 70 11.57 -15.08 -20.24
CA ASN A 70 12.06 -15.02 -21.62
C ASN A 70 12.95 -13.79 -21.88
N ALA A 71 12.84 -12.74 -21.06
CA ALA A 71 13.61 -11.51 -21.22
C ALA A 71 15.13 -11.67 -21.05
N ASN A 72 15.62 -12.72 -20.38
CA ASN A 72 17.07 -12.93 -20.21
C ASN A 72 17.78 -13.29 -21.53
N ASN A 73 17.04 -13.71 -22.56
CA ASN A 73 17.57 -14.07 -23.87
C ASN A 73 17.29 -12.99 -24.93
N ILE A 74 16.73 -11.85 -24.53
CA ILE A 74 16.27 -10.78 -25.41
C ILE A 74 16.87 -9.46 -24.91
N GLU A 75 17.14 -8.53 -25.84
CA GLU A 75 17.57 -7.19 -25.46
C GLU A 75 16.48 -6.48 -24.65
N LYS A 76 16.85 -5.95 -23.49
CA LYS A 76 15.99 -5.12 -22.64
C LYS A 76 16.12 -3.68 -23.11
N VAL A 77 15.10 -3.18 -23.81
CA VAL A 77 15.11 -1.82 -24.36
C VAL A 77 14.54 -0.88 -23.30
N ILE A 78 15.28 0.18 -22.98
CA ILE A 78 14.79 1.27 -22.14
C ILE A 78 13.86 2.13 -22.99
N GLU A 79 12.58 2.12 -22.67
CA GLU A 79 11.54 2.91 -23.34
C GLU A 79 11.53 4.35 -22.82
N SER A 80 11.79 4.52 -21.52
CA SER A 80 11.93 5.84 -20.91
C SER A 80 12.80 5.80 -19.65
N GLU A 81 13.45 6.91 -19.32
CA GLU A 81 14.14 7.10 -18.05
C GLU A 81 13.68 8.42 -17.44
N TRP A 82 12.99 8.33 -16.31
CA TRP A 82 12.48 9.49 -15.60
C TRP A 82 13.35 9.76 -14.39
N ILE A 83 13.77 11.01 -14.18
CA ILE A 83 14.59 11.40 -13.02
C ILE A 83 13.94 10.99 -11.70
N GLU A 84 12.61 11.02 -11.61
CA GLU A 84 11.86 10.73 -10.38
C GLU A 84 11.39 9.27 -10.26
N LYS A 85 11.37 8.48 -11.34
CA LYS A 85 10.84 7.10 -11.36
C LYS A 85 11.88 6.02 -11.68
N GLY A 86 12.97 6.41 -12.32
CA GLY A 86 13.95 5.48 -12.83
C GLY A 86 13.64 5.01 -14.26
N PRO A 87 14.32 3.95 -14.71
CA PRO A 87 14.16 3.40 -16.05
C PRO A 87 12.90 2.55 -16.16
N VAL A 88 12.28 2.58 -17.34
CA VAL A 88 11.15 1.75 -17.75
C VAL A 88 11.59 0.97 -18.99
N THR A 89 11.33 -0.33 -19.04
CA THR A 89 11.67 -1.17 -20.19
C THR A 89 10.45 -1.51 -21.03
N ASN A 90 10.70 -2.03 -22.23
CA ASN A 90 9.66 -2.59 -23.09
C ASN A 90 8.90 -3.74 -22.41
N PHE A 91 9.49 -4.43 -21.43
CA PHE A 91 8.81 -5.49 -20.68
C PHE A 91 7.82 -4.96 -19.65
N ASP A 92 8.13 -3.85 -18.96
CA ASP A 92 7.21 -3.17 -18.04
C ASP A 92 5.90 -2.81 -18.78
N CYS A 93 6.03 -2.14 -19.94
CA CYS A 93 4.91 -1.76 -20.80
C CYS A 93 4.10 -2.98 -21.30
N GLN A 94 4.78 -4.04 -21.74
CA GLN A 94 4.11 -5.25 -22.27
C GLN A 94 3.32 -6.00 -21.19
N ILE A 95 3.91 -6.14 -20.00
CA ILE A 95 3.29 -6.84 -18.87
C ILE A 95 2.08 -6.04 -18.36
N GLU A 96 2.23 -4.73 -18.20
CA GLU A 96 1.11 -3.90 -17.78
C GLU A 96 -0.05 -3.95 -18.80
N ALA A 97 0.25 -3.83 -20.09
CA ALA A 97 -0.75 -3.93 -21.15
C ALA A 97 -1.45 -5.30 -21.14
N LEU A 98 -0.72 -6.41 -20.96
CA LEU A 98 -1.29 -7.75 -20.84
C LEU A 98 -2.25 -7.81 -19.65
N LEU A 99 -1.82 -7.35 -18.47
CA LEU A 99 -2.61 -7.39 -17.25
C LEU A 99 -3.88 -6.55 -17.36
N ILE A 100 -3.75 -5.28 -17.77
CA ILE A 100 -4.89 -4.35 -17.88
C ILE A 100 -5.88 -4.81 -18.95
N ASN A 101 -5.42 -5.24 -20.13
CA ASN A 101 -6.32 -5.64 -21.21
C ASN A 101 -7.13 -6.89 -20.86
N ALA A 102 -6.52 -7.90 -20.26
CA ALA A 102 -7.23 -9.11 -19.86
C ALA A 102 -8.18 -8.84 -18.68
N LEU A 103 -7.75 -8.07 -17.68
CA LEU A 103 -8.60 -7.72 -16.53
C LEU A 103 -9.77 -6.83 -16.93
N SER A 104 -9.57 -5.84 -17.80
CA SER A 104 -10.65 -4.96 -18.27
C SER A 104 -11.64 -5.70 -19.16
N LYS A 105 -11.21 -6.71 -19.92
CA LYS A 105 -12.10 -7.56 -20.70
C LYS A 105 -12.98 -8.46 -19.82
N GLU A 106 -12.41 -9.06 -18.78
CA GLU A 106 -13.15 -9.96 -17.88
C GLU A 106 -13.98 -9.18 -16.85
N PHE A 107 -13.49 -8.01 -16.40
CA PHE A 107 -14.10 -7.18 -15.37
C PHE A 107 -14.25 -5.72 -15.84
N PRO A 108 -15.19 -5.44 -16.77
CA PRO A 108 -15.30 -4.14 -17.45
C PRO A 108 -15.62 -2.96 -16.53
N ASP A 109 -16.23 -3.22 -15.37
CA ASP A 109 -16.59 -2.19 -14.39
C ASP A 109 -15.46 -1.88 -13.38
N HIS A 110 -14.32 -2.58 -13.47
CA HIS A 110 -13.17 -2.37 -12.58
C HIS A 110 -12.28 -1.23 -13.08
N LYS A 111 -11.61 -0.57 -12.14
CA LYS A 111 -10.66 0.53 -12.39
C LYS A 111 -9.22 0.06 -12.23
N PHE A 112 -8.28 0.89 -12.66
CA PHE A 112 -6.85 0.60 -12.64
C PHE A 112 -6.04 1.78 -12.11
N ILE A 113 -5.04 1.47 -11.28
CA ILE A 113 -3.96 2.36 -10.88
C ILE A 113 -2.67 1.57 -11.11
N ALA A 114 -2.12 1.69 -12.31
CA ALA A 114 -0.94 0.93 -12.73
C ALA A 114 0.24 1.87 -13.00
N GLU A 115 1.46 1.43 -12.70
CA GLU A 115 2.66 2.25 -12.72
C GLU A 115 2.87 3.02 -14.02
N GLU A 116 2.86 2.35 -15.16
CA GLU A 116 3.30 2.94 -16.43
C GLU A 116 2.20 3.82 -17.04
N THR A 117 0.95 3.39 -16.96
CA THR A 117 -0.22 4.15 -17.43
C THR A 117 -0.46 5.37 -16.53
N THR A 118 -0.42 5.19 -15.21
CA THR A 118 -0.60 6.30 -14.25
C THR A 118 0.63 7.18 -14.23
N GLY A 119 1.79 6.60 -14.54
CA GLY A 119 3.05 7.28 -14.41
C GLY A 119 3.23 8.45 -15.36
N LEU A 120 2.43 8.47 -16.42
CA LEU A 120 2.38 9.54 -17.41
C LEU A 120 1.37 10.65 -17.08
N SER A 121 0.62 10.52 -15.98
CA SER A 121 -0.48 11.43 -15.62
C SER A 121 -0.61 11.68 -14.11
N MET A 122 -1.65 12.40 -13.67
CA MET A 122 -1.92 12.55 -12.23
C MET A 122 -2.48 11.25 -11.65
N LEU A 123 -2.02 10.89 -10.45
CA LEU A 123 -2.51 9.72 -9.71
C LEU A 123 -4.04 9.77 -9.56
N PRO A 124 -4.80 8.77 -10.05
CA PRO A 124 -6.24 8.71 -9.87
C PRO A 124 -6.63 8.63 -8.39
N GLU A 125 -7.82 9.13 -8.05
CA GLU A 125 -8.38 8.89 -6.73
C GLU A 125 -8.78 7.42 -6.57
N LEU A 126 -8.40 6.80 -5.45
CA LEU A 126 -8.95 5.50 -5.07
C LEU A 126 -10.38 5.65 -4.56
N THR A 127 -11.33 5.16 -5.36
CA THR A 127 -12.77 5.18 -5.07
C THR A 127 -13.26 3.89 -4.40
N ASP A 128 -14.56 3.79 -4.12
CA ASP A 128 -15.14 2.57 -3.57
C ASP A 128 -15.27 1.44 -4.62
N SER A 129 -15.19 1.77 -5.91
CA SER A 129 -15.20 0.78 -7.01
C SER A 129 -14.01 -0.20 -6.91
N PRO A 130 -14.19 -1.47 -7.33
CA PRO A 130 -13.08 -2.40 -7.49
C PRO A 130 -11.97 -1.78 -8.34
N THR A 131 -10.76 -1.69 -7.77
CA THR A 131 -9.63 -1.02 -8.40
C THR A 131 -8.39 -1.91 -8.29
N TRP A 132 -7.84 -2.30 -9.42
CA TRP A 132 -6.59 -3.04 -9.51
C TRP A 132 -5.41 -2.07 -9.40
N LEU A 133 -4.48 -2.37 -8.49
CA LEU A 133 -3.22 -1.65 -8.34
C LEU A 133 -2.09 -2.56 -8.82
N ILE A 134 -1.35 -2.13 -9.84
CA ILE A 134 -0.44 -2.99 -10.60
C ILE A 134 0.92 -2.33 -10.72
N ASP A 135 1.95 -3.08 -10.35
CA ASP A 135 3.33 -2.80 -10.71
C ASP A 135 3.80 -3.96 -11.61
N PRO A 136 4.05 -3.71 -12.90
CA PRO A 136 4.42 -4.76 -13.83
C PRO A 136 5.80 -5.37 -13.51
N ILE A 137 6.76 -4.58 -13.02
CA ILE A 137 8.10 -5.04 -12.61
C ILE A 137 8.63 -4.14 -11.47
N ASP A 138 8.29 -4.48 -10.23
CA ASP A 138 8.89 -3.80 -9.08
C ASP A 138 10.37 -4.21 -8.99
N GLY A 139 11.25 -3.23 -9.08
CA GLY A 139 12.70 -3.43 -9.20
C GLY A 139 13.20 -3.45 -10.65
N THR A 140 12.70 -2.59 -11.53
CA THR A 140 13.16 -2.47 -12.93
C THR A 140 14.67 -2.31 -13.08
N VAL A 141 15.34 -1.61 -12.16
CA VAL A 141 16.83 -1.51 -12.13
C VAL A 141 17.46 -2.89 -11.93
N ASN A 142 16.92 -3.70 -11.02
CA ASN A 142 17.38 -5.07 -10.82
C ASN A 142 17.12 -5.93 -12.06
N PHE A 143 15.96 -5.75 -12.69
CA PHE A 143 15.61 -6.42 -13.94
C PHE A 143 16.62 -6.12 -15.04
N LEU A 144 16.97 -4.84 -15.28
CA LEU A 144 17.98 -4.43 -16.25
C LEU A 144 19.35 -5.07 -15.99
N HIS A 145 19.77 -5.13 -14.73
CA HIS A 145 21.05 -5.70 -14.32
C HIS A 145 21.03 -7.21 -14.09
N SER A 146 19.90 -7.87 -14.35
CA SER A 146 19.70 -9.31 -14.10
C SER A 146 19.96 -9.73 -12.64
N PHE A 147 19.80 -8.80 -11.69
CA PHE A 147 19.79 -9.12 -10.26
C PHE A 147 18.41 -9.68 -9.91
N SER A 148 18.31 -10.93 -9.47
CA SER A 148 17.05 -11.71 -9.41
C SER A 148 15.98 -11.24 -8.41
N GLN A 149 16.10 -10.03 -7.88
CA GLN A 149 15.22 -9.46 -6.86
C GLN A 149 14.24 -8.46 -7.47
N TYR A 150 13.37 -8.93 -8.34
CA TYR A 150 12.26 -8.17 -8.92
C TYR A 150 11.01 -9.04 -9.02
N CYS A 151 9.84 -8.42 -9.09
CA CYS A 151 8.57 -9.15 -9.11
C CYS A 151 7.46 -8.39 -9.82
N ILE A 152 6.42 -9.13 -10.21
CA ILE A 152 5.13 -8.57 -10.61
C ILE A 152 4.28 -8.39 -9.34
N SER A 153 3.66 -7.23 -9.17
CA SER A 153 2.75 -6.92 -8.05
C SER A 153 1.34 -6.66 -8.57
N VAL A 154 0.36 -7.40 -8.05
CA VAL A 154 -1.06 -7.20 -8.38
C VAL A 154 -1.88 -7.19 -7.10
N GLY A 155 -2.47 -6.04 -6.77
CA GLY A 155 -3.42 -5.87 -5.68
C GLY A 155 -4.82 -5.49 -6.18
N LEU A 156 -5.86 -5.87 -5.44
CA LEU A 156 -7.22 -5.38 -5.67
C LEU A 156 -7.76 -4.70 -4.42
N ALA A 157 -8.23 -3.48 -4.57
CA ALA A 157 -8.97 -2.76 -3.55
C ALA A 157 -10.47 -2.72 -3.89
N ILE A 158 -11.33 -2.93 -2.89
CA ILE A 158 -12.78 -2.73 -2.96
C ILE A 158 -13.19 -1.90 -1.75
N CYS A 159 -14.01 -0.86 -1.92
CA CYS A 159 -14.32 0.08 -0.84
C CYS A 159 -13.06 0.68 -0.19
N LYS A 160 -12.02 0.95 -1.00
CA LYS A 160 -10.71 1.47 -0.58
C LYS A 160 -9.94 0.54 0.38
N GLU A 161 -10.33 -0.72 0.48
CA GLU A 161 -9.69 -1.73 1.31
C GLU A 161 -9.10 -2.84 0.43
N MET A 162 -7.86 -3.25 0.72
CA MET A 162 -7.23 -4.36 0.01
C MET A 162 -7.94 -5.67 0.31
N VAL A 163 -8.39 -6.38 -0.73
CA VAL A 163 -9.12 -7.66 -0.60
C VAL A 163 -8.35 -8.88 -1.10
N LEU A 164 -7.38 -8.69 -2.00
CA LEU A 164 -6.41 -9.70 -2.41
C LEU A 164 -5.09 -9.05 -2.83
N GLY A 165 -4.02 -9.83 -2.78
CA GLY A 165 -2.68 -9.43 -3.20
C GLY A 165 -1.91 -10.62 -3.76
N ILE A 166 -1.16 -10.37 -4.83
CA ILE A 166 -0.35 -11.35 -5.54
C ILE A 166 1.01 -10.69 -5.81
N ILE A 167 2.09 -11.33 -5.38
CA ILE A 167 3.47 -10.93 -5.69
C ILE A 167 4.15 -12.14 -6.30
N TYR A 168 4.69 -12.00 -7.49
CA TYR A 168 5.37 -13.11 -8.17
C TYR A 168 6.77 -12.72 -8.60
N ASN A 169 7.77 -13.38 -8.02
CA ASN A 169 9.13 -13.38 -8.56
C ASN A 169 9.31 -14.61 -9.45
N PRO A 170 9.30 -14.45 -10.79
CA PRO A 170 9.39 -15.57 -11.71
C PRO A 170 10.78 -16.22 -11.75
N ILE A 171 11.83 -15.51 -11.34
CA ILE A 171 13.21 -16.04 -11.34
C ILE A 171 13.43 -17.01 -10.19
N THR A 172 12.93 -16.67 -9.00
CA THR A 172 13.00 -17.55 -7.82
C THR A 172 11.80 -18.49 -7.71
N SER A 173 10.80 -18.34 -8.59
CA SER A 173 9.53 -19.07 -8.53
C SER A 173 8.82 -18.91 -7.17
N GLU A 174 8.93 -17.72 -6.58
CA GLU A 174 8.25 -17.38 -5.34
C GLU A 174 6.95 -16.62 -5.65
N LEU A 175 5.81 -17.28 -5.43
CA LEU A 175 4.47 -16.71 -5.56
C LEU A 175 3.88 -16.47 -4.17
N TYR A 176 3.82 -15.21 -3.75
CA TYR A 176 3.15 -14.79 -2.53
C TYR A 176 1.72 -14.38 -2.83
N THR A 177 0.78 -14.86 -2.03
CA THR A 177 -0.65 -14.59 -2.22
C THR A 177 -1.35 -14.38 -0.89
N ALA A 178 -2.37 -13.54 -0.91
CA ALA A 178 -3.29 -13.38 0.20
C ALA A 178 -4.68 -13.00 -0.30
N LYS A 179 -5.69 -13.49 0.40
CA LYS A 179 -7.10 -13.05 0.31
C LYS A 179 -7.53 -12.65 1.71
N LYS A 180 -8.32 -11.59 1.81
CA LYS A 180 -8.78 -11.06 3.10
C LYS A 180 -9.43 -12.15 3.96
N GLY A 181 -8.95 -12.31 5.18
CA GLY A 181 -9.42 -13.29 6.15
C GLY A 181 -9.03 -14.74 5.88
N GLN A 182 -8.17 -15.02 4.89
CA GLN A 182 -7.80 -16.39 4.48
C GLN A 182 -6.32 -16.73 4.74
N GLY A 183 -5.54 -15.80 5.28
CA GLY A 183 -4.10 -15.98 5.50
C GLY A 183 -3.25 -15.64 4.27
N ALA A 184 -1.94 -15.61 4.50
CA ALA A 184 -0.93 -15.38 3.47
C ALA A 184 -0.18 -16.68 3.16
N PHE A 185 0.19 -16.85 1.89
CA PHE A 185 0.82 -18.08 1.39
C PHE A 185 2.02 -17.75 0.50
N LEU A 186 3.06 -18.57 0.58
CA LEU A 186 4.16 -18.66 -0.38
C LEU A 186 4.08 -20.02 -1.06
N ASN A 187 3.84 -20.05 -2.36
CA ASN A 187 3.69 -21.29 -3.13
C ASN A 187 2.71 -22.25 -2.43
N GLU A 188 1.52 -21.73 -2.10
CA GLU A 188 0.42 -22.44 -1.42
C GLU A 188 0.71 -22.86 0.03
N LYS A 189 1.92 -22.65 0.55
CA LYS A 189 2.28 -22.93 1.94
C LYS A 189 2.02 -21.70 2.81
N PRO A 190 1.31 -21.83 3.94
CA PRO A 190 1.04 -20.70 4.81
C PRO A 190 2.33 -20.10 5.36
N ILE A 191 2.40 -18.77 5.37
CA ILE A 191 3.53 -18.01 5.92
C ILE A 191 3.08 -17.14 7.09
N ARG A 192 4.03 -16.81 7.96
CA ARG A 192 3.82 -15.88 9.08
C ARG A 192 5.06 -15.04 9.27
N VAL A 193 4.83 -13.82 9.73
CA VAL A 193 5.91 -12.93 10.18
C VAL A 193 6.67 -13.54 11.36
N SER A 194 7.89 -13.03 11.61
CA SER A 194 8.66 -13.38 12.81
C SER A 194 7.97 -12.87 14.08
N LYS A 195 8.50 -13.22 15.26
CA LYS A 195 8.03 -12.69 16.56
C LYS A 195 9.00 -11.66 17.16
N SER A 196 9.83 -11.05 16.32
CA SER A 196 10.85 -10.11 16.79
C SER A 196 10.21 -8.84 17.35
N THR A 197 10.66 -8.43 18.53
CA THR A 197 10.11 -7.28 19.29
C THR A 197 11.17 -6.28 19.72
N GLU A 198 12.46 -6.57 19.49
CA GLU A 198 13.59 -5.74 19.90
C GLU A 198 14.39 -5.30 18.67
N LEU A 199 14.43 -3.99 18.38
CA LEU A 199 15.13 -3.44 17.21
C LEU A 199 16.59 -3.91 17.12
N LYS A 200 17.33 -3.89 18.23
CA LYS A 200 18.75 -4.30 18.30
C LYS A 200 19.05 -5.75 17.87
N LYS A 201 18.05 -6.63 17.88
CA LYS A 201 18.18 -8.04 17.45
C LYS A 201 17.49 -8.31 16.11
N SER A 202 16.99 -7.26 15.46
CA SER A 202 16.16 -7.39 14.28
C SER A 202 16.96 -7.18 12.99
N LEU A 203 16.61 -7.95 11.96
CA LEU A 203 17.12 -7.78 10.60
C LEU A 203 16.19 -6.88 9.81
N LEU A 204 16.70 -5.73 9.37
CA LEU A 204 15.92 -4.72 8.66
C LEU A 204 16.18 -4.76 7.16
N MET A 205 15.22 -4.25 6.40
CA MET A 205 15.39 -3.89 4.99
C MET A 205 15.17 -2.39 4.80
N PHE A 206 16.03 -1.77 3.99
CA PHE A 206 15.97 -0.35 3.70
C PHE A 206 16.43 -0.10 2.25
N GLU A 207 15.61 0.60 1.46
CA GLU A 207 15.96 0.93 0.09
C GLU A 207 16.89 2.15 0.05
N VAL A 208 18.16 1.95 -0.30
CA VAL A 208 19.14 3.05 -0.34
C VAL A 208 19.08 3.85 -1.64
N GLY A 209 18.50 3.29 -2.72
CA GLY A 209 18.37 3.93 -4.02
C GLY A 209 17.58 5.25 -3.99
N ILE A 210 16.62 5.36 -3.07
CA ILE A 210 15.82 6.59 -2.86
C ILE A 210 16.68 7.82 -2.55
N LEU A 211 17.89 7.63 -2.01
CA LEU A 211 18.83 8.73 -1.73
C LEU A 211 19.30 9.46 -3.00
N ARG A 212 19.19 8.85 -4.19
CA ARG A 212 19.54 9.46 -5.47
C ARG A 212 18.54 10.54 -5.89
N ILE A 213 17.26 10.34 -5.56
CA ILE A 213 16.15 11.13 -6.11
C ILE A 213 15.41 11.97 -5.04
N CYS A 214 15.54 11.63 -3.76
CA CYS A 214 14.83 12.32 -2.69
C CYS A 214 15.37 13.73 -2.43
N LYS A 215 14.49 14.75 -2.54
CA LYS A 215 14.80 16.16 -2.17
C LYS A 215 15.16 16.33 -0.68
N LYS A 216 14.80 15.38 0.18
CA LYS A 216 15.11 15.34 1.62
C LYS A 216 16.17 14.30 1.96
N ARG A 217 17.18 14.14 1.09
CA ARG A 217 18.24 13.14 1.17
C ARG A 217 18.92 13.05 2.54
N ASP A 218 19.24 14.17 3.17
CA ASP A 218 19.86 14.25 4.50
C ASP A 218 18.97 13.66 5.61
N ILE A 219 17.65 13.80 5.51
CA ILE A 219 16.71 13.18 6.46
C ILE A 219 16.75 11.66 6.29
N ILE A 220 16.63 11.17 5.06
CA ILE A 220 16.66 9.73 4.78
C ILE A 220 18.01 9.11 5.15
N LEU A 221 19.11 9.79 4.84
CA LEU A 221 20.46 9.36 5.22
C LEU A 221 20.61 9.31 6.74
N ALA A 222 20.12 10.33 7.46
CA ALA A 222 20.15 10.32 8.92
C ALA A 222 19.35 9.14 9.51
N ARG A 223 18.17 8.82 8.94
CA ARG A 223 17.40 7.64 9.35
C ARG A 223 18.16 6.35 9.10
N PHE A 224 18.77 6.19 7.92
CA PHE A 224 19.57 5.00 7.61
C PHE A 224 20.70 4.81 8.63
N LEU A 225 21.44 5.88 8.95
CA LEU A 225 22.49 5.85 9.97
C LEU A 225 21.94 5.51 11.36
N ALA A 226 20.81 6.09 11.76
CA ALA A 226 20.18 5.77 13.04
C ALA A 226 19.74 4.30 13.11
N LEU A 227 19.16 3.76 12.02
CA LEU A 227 18.69 2.38 11.94
C LEU A 227 19.86 1.38 11.97
N ILE A 228 20.91 1.61 11.18
CA ILE A 228 22.05 0.69 11.13
C ILE A 228 22.80 0.61 12.47
N ASP A 229 22.83 1.72 13.23
CA ASP A 229 23.40 1.77 14.58
C ASP A 229 22.53 1.07 15.64
N SER A 230 21.23 0.91 15.36
CA SER A 230 20.23 0.45 16.35
C SER A 230 19.72 -0.96 16.12
N CYS A 231 20.01 -1.58 14.97
CA CYS A 231 19.54 -2.92 14.60
C CYS A 231 20.68 -3.93 14.46
N GLN A 232 20.36 -5.20 14.23
CA GLN A 232 21.39 -6.24 14.05
C GLN A 232 22.11 -6.08 12.71
N SER A 233 21.37 -5.81 11.64
CA SER A 233 21.90 -5.57 10.30
C SER A 233 20.82 -5.04 9.37
N ILE A 234 21.23 -4.47 8.23
CA ILE A 234 20.33 -4.02 7.17
C ILE A 234 20.61 -4.80 5.88
N ARG A 235 19.56 -5.09 5.11
CA ARG A 235 19.63 -5.57 3.73
C ARG A 235 19.00 -4.54 2.80
N ASN A 236 19.40 -4.60 1.54
CA ASN A 236 18.66 -3.98 0.45
C ASN A 236 18.55 -4.99 -0.69
N VAL A 237 17.36 -5.13 -1.25
CA VAL A 237 17.09 -6.01 -2.39
C VAL A 237 16.64 -5.23 -3.63
N GLY A 238 16.42 -3.92 -3.58
CA GLY A 238 16.07 -3.12 -4.77
C GLY A 238 14.62 -3.26 -5.25
N SER A 239 13.73 -3.82 -4.41
CA SER A 239 12.30 -4.00 -4.68
C SER A 239 11.52 -3.81 -3.37
N ALA A 240 10.59 -2.86 -3.36
CA ALA A 240 9.79 -2.55 -2.16
C ALA A 240 8.77 -3.67 -1.88
N THR A 241 8.15 -4.18 -2.93
CA THR A 241 7.16 -5.26 -2.90
C THR A 241 7.78 -6.55 -2.35
N LEU A 242 8.96 -6.98 -2.85
CA LEU A 242 9.67 -8.14 -2.30
C LEU A 242 10.12 -7.89 -0.87
N SER A 243 10.47 -6.65 -0.51
CA SER A 243 10.82 -6.34 0.86
C SER A 243 9.68 -6.57 1.84
N MET A 244 8.45 -6.22 1.45
CA MET A 244 7.25 -6.53 2.22
C MET A 244 6.98 -8.05 2.26
N ALA A 245 7.12 -8.75 1.14
CA ALA A 245 6.95 -10.20 1.08
C ALA A 245 7.95 -10.94 1.99
N TYR A 246 9.18 -10.45 2.10
CA TYR A 246 10.21 -11.04 2.96
C TYR A 246 9.93 -10.81 4.45
N VAL A 247 9.27 -9.70 4.80
CA VAL A 247 8.71 -9.54 6.15
C VAL A 247 7.57 -10.52 6.39
N ALA A 248 6.63 -10.64 5.44
CA ALA A 248 5.50 -11.56 5.54
C ALA A 248 5.92 -13.03 5.71
N LYS A 249 7.03 -13.46 5.07
CA LYS A 249 7.59 -14.81 5.23
C LYS A 249 8.50 -14.99 6.45
N GLY A 250 8.70 -13.93 7.24
CA GLY A 250 9.37 -13.98 8.54
C GLY A 250 10.89 -14.05 8.50
N ILE A 251 11.53 -13.78 7.34
CA ILE A 251 13.00 -13.75 7.22
C ILE A 251 13.60 -12.35 7.41
N ILE A 252 12.77 -11.32 7.29
CA ILE A 252 13.08 -9.93 7.61
C ILE A 252 12.10 -9.49 8.70
N ASP A 253 12.59 -8.76 9.68
CA ASP A 253 11.77 -8.33 10.82
C ASP A 253 11.07 -6.99 10.56
N CYS A 254 11.70 -6.11 9.79
CA CYS A 254 11.13 -4.80 9.48
C CYS A 254 11.64 -4.26 8.13
N PHE A 255 10.76 -3.61 7.37
CA PHE A 255 11.07 -2.84 6.17
C PHE A 255 10.59 -1.40 6.37
N HIS A 256 11.42 -0.43 5.98
CA HIS A 256 11.04 0.98 6.00
C HIS A 256 11.43 1.68 4.70
N MET A 257 10.47 2.40 4.12
CA MET A 257 10.69 3.34 3.03
C MET A 257 9.58 4.41 2.99
N ASP A 258 9.97 5.65 2.73
CA ASP A 258 9.03 6.76 2.48
C ASP A 258 9.02 7.13 1.00
N GLY A 259 7.88 7.63 0.52
CA GLY A 259 7.75 8.13 -0.85
C GLY A 259 7.58 7.03 -1.90
N LEU A 260 7.05 5.88 -1.48
CA LEU A 260 6.58 4.83 -2.39
C LEU A 260 5.32 5.28 -3.13
N GLN A 261 4.97 4.55 -4.18
CA GLN A 261 3.72 4.67 -4.92
C GLN A 261 2.71 3.63 -4.45
N PRO A 262 1.41 3.81 -4.76
CA PRO A 262 0.38 2.87 -4.32
C PRO A 262 0.57 1.45 -4.88
N TRP A 263 1.08 1.33 -6.10
CA TRP A 263 1.34 0.03 -6.75
C TRP A 263 2.47 -0.75 -6.07
N ASP A 264 3.53 -0.07 -5.61
CA ASP A 264 4.67 -0.66 -4.88
C ASP A 264 4.25 -1.40 -3.58
N VAL A 265 3.12 -1.03 -3.00
CA VAL A 265 2.69 -1.51 -1.67
C VAL A 265 1.40 -2.29 -1.69
N ALA A 266 0.56 -2.16 -2.71
CA ALA A 266 -0.81 -2.65 -2.72
C ALA A 266 -0.90 -4.14 -2.36
N ALA A 267 -0.22 -5.00 -3.12
CA ALA A 267 -0.22 -6.44 -2.87
C ALA A 267 0.45 -6.78 -1.52
N GLY A 268 1.55 -6.10 -1.20
CA GLY A 268 2.29 -6.30 0.04
C GLY A 268 1.46 -5.99 1.29
N ILE A 269 0.57 -5.00 1.24
CA ILE A 269 -0.24 -4.58 2.40
C ILE A 269 -1.06 -5.74 2.95
N ILE A 270 -1.83 -6.39 2.08
CA ILE A 270 -2.70 -7.48 2.50
C ILE A 270 -1.89 -8.75 2.80
N ILE A 271 -0.82 -9.02 2.06
CA ILE A 271 0.05 -10.18 2.31
C ILE A 271 0.68 -10.09 3.70
N VAL A 272 1.20 -8.92 4.09
CA VAL A 272 1.76 -8.71 5.42
C VAL A 272 0.68 -8.78 6.50
N ALA A 273 -0.48 -8.15 6.29
CA ALA A 273 -1.58 -8.16 7.26
C ALA A 273 -2.07 -9.59 7.54
N GLU A 274 -2.29 -10.38 6.49
CA GLU A 274 -2.73 -11.77 6.59
C GLU A 274 -1.65 -12.71 7.14
N ALA A 275 -0.36 -12.36 6.99
CA ALA A 275 0.75 -13.05 7.65
C ALA A 275 0.88 -12.72 9.15
N GLY A 276 0.09 -11.76 9.67
CA GLY A 276 0.10 -11.31 11.06
C GLY A 276 1.06 -10.15 11.36
N GLY A 277 1.56 -9.46 10.34
CA GLY A 277 2.44 -8.30 10.47
C GLY A 277 1.70 -7.01 10.80
N THR A 278 2.47 -5.97 11.08
CA THR A 278 1.98 -4.61 11.32
C THR A 278 2.43 -3.68 10.21
N LEU A 279 1.49 -2.85 9.73
CA LEU A 279 1.76 -1.77 8.78
C LEU A 279 1.30 -0.45 9.39
N ILE A 280 2.19 0.54 9.44
CA ILE A 280 1.91 1.87 9.97
C ILE A 280 2.58 2.95 9.12
N ASP A 281 2.07 4.17 9.20
CA ASP A 281 2.76 5.33 8.65
C ASP A 281 4.11 5.52 9.38
N SER A 282 5.15 5.98 8.68
CA SER A 282 6.48 6.18 9.26
C SER A 282 6.52 7.25 10.35
N LYS A 283 5.44 8.03 10.52
CA LYS A 283 5.21 8.99 11.61
C LYS A 283 4.28 8.47 12.71
N GLY A 284 3.88 7.20 12.65
CA GLY A 284 3.02 6.54 13.64
C GLY A 284 1.53 6.88 13.48
N GLY A 285 1.16 7.58 12.41
CA GLY A 285 -0.23 7.84 12.07
C GLY A 285 -0.91 6.65 11.35
N PRO A 286 -2.20 6.78 11.01
CA PRO A 286 -2.87 5.82 10.16
C PRO A 286 -2.18 5.77 8.78
N PHE A 287 -1.97 4.56 8.28
CA PHE A 287 -1.36 4.35 6.97
C PHE A 287 -2.28 4.87 5.85
N ASN A 288 -1.70 5.54 4.86
CA ASN A 288 -2.39 6.03 3.66
C ASN A 288 -1.81 5.36 2.41
N LEU A 289 -2.58 4.44 1.81
CA LEU A 289 -2.21 3.74 0.57
C LEU A 289 -1.88 4.70 -0.58
N MET A 290 -2.57 5.83 -0.69
CA MET A 290 -2.37 6.78 -1.78
C MET A 290 -1.17 7.70 -1.58
N LYS A 291 -0.54 7.65 -0.39
CA LYS A 291 0.71 8.35 -0.09
C LYS A 291 1.56 7.52 0.89
N PRO A 292 2.09 6.37 0.44
CA PRO A 292 2.76 5.44 1.34
C PRO A 292 4.09 6.00 1.88
N ASN A 293 4.08 6.31 3.18
CA ASN A 293 5.27 6.50 4.00
C ASN A 293 5.25 5.39 5.03
N LEU A 294 6.01 4.33 4.82
CA LEU A 294 5.64 3.03 5.37
C LEU A 294 6.70 2.46 6.32
N ILE A 295 6.22 1.89 7.41
CA ILE A 295 6.92 0.88 8.20
C ILE A 295 6.09 -0.39 8.15
N VAL A 296 6.72 -1.48 7.71
CA VAL A 296 6.20 -2.84 7.79
C VAL A 296 7.05 -3.59 8.78
N ALA A 297 6.46 -4.15 9.83
CA ALA A 297 7.20 -4.90 10.84
C ALA A 297 6.49 -6.19 11.21
N SER A 298 7.26 -7.14 11.71
CA SER A 298 6.75 -8.44 12.16
C SER A 298 5.89 -8.34 13.41
N THR A 299 6.09 -7.32 14.25
CA THR A 299 5.25 -7.04 15.41
C THR A 299 4.94 -5.56 15.56
N THR A 300 3.82 -5.23 16.20
CA THR A 300 3.45 -3.85 16.51
C THR A 300 4.46 -3.16 17.43
N GLN A 301 5.06 -3.92 18.36
CA GLN A 301 6.09 -3.40 19.25
C GLN A 301 7.33 -2.94 18.46
N LEU A 302 7.82 -3.78 17.55
CA LEU A 302 8.96 -3.43 16.69
C LEU A 302 8.62 -2.24 15.79
N ALA A 303 7.41 -2.22 15.21
CA ALA A 303 6.94 -1.10 14.39
C ALA A 303 7.05 0.24 15.15
N HIS A 304 6.54 0.29 16.39
CA HIS A 304 6.59 1.48 17.23
C HIS A 304 8.01 1.88 17.64
N GLU A 305 8.90 0.91 17.92
CA GLU A 305 10.31 1.18 18.23
C GLU A 305 11.01 1.86 17.04
N VAL A 306 10.79 1.35 15.84
CA VAL A 306 11.31 1.90 14.58
C VAL A 306 10.71 3.29 14.29
N THR A 307 9.40 3.47 14.45
CA THR A 307 8.75 4.79 14.30
C THR A 307 9.35 5.82 15.23
N LYS A 308 9.53 5.48 16.51
CA LYS A 308 10.10 6.41 17.49
C LYS A 308 11.50 6.85 17.08
N LEU A 309 12.35 5.91 16.68
CA LEU A 309 13.70 6.21 16.21
C LEU A 309 13.69 7.13 14.97
N ILE A 310 12.80 6.87 14.01
CA ILE A 310 12.63 7.68 12.81
C ILE A 310 12.17 9.10 13.16
N VAL A 311 11.16 9.24 14.01
CA VAL A 311 10.63 10.56 14.42
C VAL A 311 11.68 11.37 15.17
N ASP A 312 12.37 10.76 16.14
CA ASP A 312 13.44 11.42 16.89
C ASP A 312 14.59 11.87 15.98
N THR A 313 14.95 11.03 15.00
CA THR A 313 16.01 11.32 14.03
C THR A 313 15.62 12.47 13.10
N ASP A 314 14.39 12.48 12.61
CA ASP A 314 13.88 13.57 11.77
C ASP A 314 13.89 14.90 12.51
N LEU A 315 13.43 14.93 13.77
CA LEU A 315 13.44 16.14 14.61
C LEU A 315 14.87 16.66 14.84
N LYS A 316 15.81 15.76 15.13
CA LYS A 316 17.24 16.13 15.28
C LYS A 316 17.81 16.72 13.99
N THR A 317 17.52 16.11 12.85
CA THR A 317 18.00 16.58 11.54
C THR A 317 17.38 17.92 11.16
N GLN A 318 16.09 18.12 11.42
CA GLN A 318 15.41 19.39 11.19
C GLN A 318 15.97 20.52 12.06
N ARG A 319 16.25 20.27 13.35
CA ARG A 319 16.91 21.26 14.23
C ARG A 319 18.28 21.68 13.70
N LYS A 320 19.07 20.73 13.19
CA LYS A 320 20.38 21.02 12.57
C LYS A 320 20.25 21.89 11.32
N ARG A 321 19.19 21.72 10.52
CA ARG A 321 18.93 22.59 9.36
C ARG A 321 18.66 24.03 9.79
N LEU A 322 17.81 24.22 10.80
CA LEU A 322 17.44 25.54 11.32
C LEU A 322 18.63 26.29 11.95
N GLN A 323 19.63 25.57 12.47
CA GLN A 323 20.86 26.18 13.03
C GLN A 323 21.88 26.59 11.96
N ARG A 324 21.71 26.14 10.71
CA ARG A 324 22.62 26.43 9.58
C ARG A 324 22.11 27.58 8.69
N THR A 325 20.83 27.93 8.82
CA THR A 325 20.18 29.09 8.20
C THR A 325 20.21 30.29 9.12
#